data_AF-A0A6M3KWH2-F1
#
_entry.id   AF-A0A6M3KWH2-F1
#
_cell.length_a   1.000
_cell.length_b   1.000
_cell.length_c   1.000
_cell.angle_alpha   90.00
_cell.angle_beta   90.00
_cell.angle_gamma   90.00
#
_symmetry.space_group_name_H-M   'P 1'
#
loop_
_entity.id
_entity.type
_entity.pdbx_description
1 polymer ?
#
loop_
_entity_poly.entity_id
_entity_poly.type
_entity_poly.pdbx_seq_one_letter_code
_entity_poly.pdbx_strand_id
1 'polypeptide(L)'
;MKRKNKKGFFGDFNDLKKENWKEEWQGMPEFIQEDQEPFKTISVHFEKQEDVDAFAKLVDQKINTKTHFIWYPKVNIVECMNKEYIDIKKRGR
;
A
#
# COMPACT_ATOMS: atom_id res chain seq x y z
N MET A 1 31.83 47.16 -9.51
CA MET A 1 30.70 46.55 -8.79
C MET A 1 31.13 45.19 -8.22
N LYS A 2 31.31 45.08 -6.90
CA LYS A 2 31.66 43.80 -6.24
C LYS A 2 30.37 43.04 -5.91
N ARG A 3 30.12 41.90 -6.56
CA ARG A 3 28.98 41.02 -6.21
C ARG A 3 29.32 40.30 -4.90
N LYS A 4 28.51 40.51 -3.86
CA LYS A 4 28.62 39.79 -2.59
C LYS A 4 28.15 38.35 -2.82
N ASN A 5 29.01 37.37 -2.58
CA ASN A 5 28.61 35.97 -2.51
C ASN A 5 27.70 35.79 -1.29
N LYS A 6 26.38 35.66 -1.52
CA LYS A 6 25.45 35.23 -0.48
C LYS A 6 25.73 33.75 -0.21
N LYS A 7 26.17 33.42 1.00
CA LYS A 7 26.02 32.06 1.54
C LYS A 7 24.54 31.72 1.43
N GLY A 8 24.23 30.65 0.70
CA GLY A 8 22.87 30.15 0.56
C GLY A 8 22.30 29.71 1.90
N PHE A 9 20.98 29.73 2.00
CA PHE A 9 20.19 29.37 3.18
C PHE A 9 20.29 27.89 3.57
N PHE A 10 20.89 27.05 2.72
CA PHE A 10 21.18 25.66 3.03
C PHE A 10 22.62 25.58 3.52
N GLY A 11 22.77 25.20 4.79
CA GLY A 11 24.06 25.03 5.46
C GLY A 11 25.02 24.09 4.71
N ASP A 12 26.29 24.15 5.10
CA ASP A 12 27.37 23.40 4.45
C ASP A 12 27.10 21.88 4.51
N PHE A 13 27.15 21.21 3.35
CA PHE A 13 26.90 19.77 3.15
C PHE A 13 27.77 18.82 4.01
N ASN A 14 28.77 19.35 4.72
CA ASN A 14 29.73 18.58 5.49
C ASN A 14 29.28 18.25 6.92
N ASP A 15 28.16 18.79 7.41
CA ASP A 15 27.64 18.51 8.77
C ASP A 15 26.77 17.23 8.87
N LEU A 16 26.52 16.52 7.77
CA LEU A 16 25.71 15.29 7.74
C LEU A 16 26.46 14.02 8.17
N LYS A 17 27.63 14.15 8.79
CA LYS A 17 28.55 13.01 8.99
C LYS A 17 28.65 12.58 10.46
N LYS A 18 27.53 12.16 11.06
CA LYS A 18 27.54 11.09 12.10
C LYS A 18 26.16 10.63 12.64
N GLU A 19 25.08 10.68 11.88
CA GLU A 19 23.89 9.92 12.30
C GLU A 19 24.06 8.46 11.87
N ASN A 20 24.57 7.64 12.80
CA ASN A 20 24.61 6.20 12.65
C ASN A 20 23.18 5.67 12.82
N TRP A 21 22.34 5.89 11.82
CA TRP A 21 20.91 5.52 11.79
C TRP A 21 20.65 4.06 12.20
N LYS A 22 21.66 3.18 12.06
CA LYS A 22 21.63 1.79 12.54
C LYS A 22 21.51 1.64 14.06
N GLU A 23 22.00 2.61 14.84
CA GLU A 23 21.88 2.60 16.31
C GLU A 23 20.47 2.98 16.77
N GLU A 24 19.79 3.85 16.02
CA GLU A 24 18.42 4.28 16.32
C GLU A 24 17.37 3.28 15.85
N TRP A 25 17.73 2.38 14.93
CA TRP A 25 16.85 1.36 14.36
C TRP A 25 16.99 0.00 15.05
N GLN A 26 16.82 -0.03 16.38
CA GLN A 26 16.83 -1.26 17.15
C GLN A 26 15.41 -1.71 17.54
N GLY A 27 15.02 -2.91 17.11
CA GLY A 27 13.78 -3.55 17.53
C GLY A 27 12.57 -3.30 16.64
N MET A 28 12.73 -2.76 15.43
CA MET A 28 11.66 -2.73 14.44
C MET A 28 11.47 -4.15 13.88
N PRO A 29 10.29 -4.77 14.03
CA PRO A 29 10.06 -6.09 13.45
C PRO A 29 10.09 -6.01 11.93
N GLU A 30 10.49 -7.12 11.31
CA GLU A 30 10.41 -7.28 9.87
C GLU A 30 8.94 -7.31 9.43
N PHE A 31 8.61 -6.51 8.43
CA PHE A 31 7.27 -6.51 7.83
C PHE A 31 7.15 -7.72 6.90
N ILE A 32 6.32 -8.69 7.28
CA ILE A 32 6.02 -9.87 6.48
C ILE A 32 4.66 -9.65 5.81
N GLN A 33 4.67 -9.45 4.49
CA GLN A 33 3.46 -9.40 3.68
C GLN A 33 3.24 -10.77 3.04
N GLU A 34 2.15 -11.44 3.40
CA GLU A 34 1.72 -12.65 2.70
C GLU A 34 1.34 -12.31 1.25
N ASP A 35 1.67 -13.21 0.33
CA ASP A 35 1.30 -13.06 -1.08
C ASP A 35 -0.22 -13.20 -1.23
N GLN A 36 -0.86 -12.09 -1.62
CA GLN A 36 -2.31 -12.01 -1.85
C GLN A 36 -2.64 -11.84 -3.33
N GLU A 37 -1.71 -12.20 -4.22
CA GLU A 37 -1.96 -12.16 -5.66
C GLU A 37 -3.00 -13.21 -6.08
N PRO A 38 -3.85 -12.90 -7.08
CA PRO A 38 -4.79 -13.87 -7.61
C PRO A 38 -4.04 -14.98 -8.37
N PHE A 39 -4.48 -16.23 -8.21
CA PHE A 39 -3.89 -17.37 -8.94
C PHE A 39 -3.94 -17.20 -10.47
N LYS A 40 -5.01 -16.58 -10.98
CA LYS A 40 -5.17 -16.28 -12.41
C LYS A 40 -6.16 -15.15 -12.62
N THR A 41 -5.83 -14.25 -13.55
CA THR A 41 -6.72 -13.17 -13.99
C THR A 41 -7.24 -13.44 -15.39
N ILE A 42 -8.55 -13.25 -15.61
CA ILE A 42 -9.20 -13.33 -16.92
C ILE A 42 -9.81 -11.97 -17.22
N SER A 43 -9.47 -11.39 -18.37
CA SER A 43 -10.09 -10.16 -18.87
C SER A 43 -11.30 -10.50 -19.73
N VAL A 44 -12.48 -10.07 -19.31
CA VAL A 44 -13.73 -10.25 -20.06
C VAL A 44 -14.15 -8.90 -20.63
N HIS A 45 -14.31 -8.85 -21.95
CA HIS A 45 -14.81 -7.66 -22.66
C HIS A 45 -16.29 -7.86 -22.97
N PHE A 46 -17.10 -6.85 -22.69
CA PHE A 46 -18.54 -6.84 -22.98
C PHE A 46 -18.83 -5.83 -24.08
N GLU A 47 -19.81 -6.14 -24.94
CA GLU A 47 -20.22 -5.23 -26.02
C GLU A 47 -21.21 -4.18 -25.51
N LYS A 48 -22.14 -4.58 -24.63
CA LYS A 48 -23.21 -3.73 -24.10
C LYS A 48 -23.25 -3.71 -22.58
N GLN A 49 -23.85 -2.66 -22.03
CA GLN A 49 -24.10 -2.55 -20.59
C GLN A 49 -25.07 -3.64 -20.09
N GLU A 50 -26.04 -4.04 -20.91
CA GLU A 50 -27.00 -5.09 -20.56
C GLU A 50 -26.33 -6.45 -20.29
N ASP A 51 -25.24 -6.75 -21.01
CA ASP A 51 -24.47 -7.98 -20.82
C ASP A 51 -23.70 -7.96 -19.50
N VAL A 52 -23.21 -6.79 -19.09
CA VAL A 52 -22.58 -6.59 -17.78
C VAL A 52 -23.60 -6.82 -16.67
N ASP A 53 -24.82 -6.31 -16.82
CA ASP A 53 -25.89 -6.47 -15.83
C ASP A 53 -26.37 -7.92 -15.73
N ALA A 54 -26.43 -8.64 -16.85
CA ALA A 54 -26.71 -10.07 -16.88
C ALA A 54 -25.59 -10.87 -16.18
N PHE A 55 -24.34 -10.55 -16.47
CA PHE A 55 -23.18 -11.19 -15.82
C PHE A 55 -23.13 -10.92 -14.31
N ALA A 56 -23.42 -9.68 -13.89
CA ALA A 56 -23.53 -9.30 -12.48
C ALA A 56 -24.56 -10.16 -11.72
N LYS A 57 -25.71 -10.45 -12.35
CA LYS A 57 -26.74 -11.34 -11.78
C LYS A 57 -26.30 -12.79 -11.71
N LEU A 58 -25.58 -13.29 -12.71
CA LEU A 58 -25.09 -14.67 -12.74
C LEU A 58 -24.05 -14.94 -11.64
N VAL A 59 -23.18 -13.97 -11.38
CA VAL A 59 -22.14 -14.06 -10.35
C VAL A 59 -22.66 -13.67 -8.95
N ASP A 60 -23.89 -13.16 -8.88
CA ASP A 60 -24.51 -12.58 -7.68
C ASP A 60 -23.64 -11.49 -7.02
N GLN A 61 -23.02 -10.66 -7.86
CA GLN A 61 -22.16 -9.56 -7.43
C GLN A 61 -22.55 -8.26 -8.12
N LYS A 62 -22.55 -7.15 -7.38
CA LYS A 62 -22.85 -5.82 -7.93
C LYS A 62 -21.63 -5.28 -8.67
N ILE A 63 -21.74 -5.17 -9.99
CA ILE A 63 -20.74 -4.54 -10.86
C ILE A 63 -21.21 -3.12 -11.18
N ASN A 64 -20.39 -2.12 -10.87
CA ASN A 64 -20.64 -0.72 -11.20
C ASN A 64 -19.74 -0.30 -12.37
N THR A 65 -20.05 0.81 -13.05
CA THR A 65 -19.23 1.37 -14.14
C THR A 65 -17.78 1.65 -13.72
N LYS A 66 -17.53 1.89 -12.42
CA LYS A 66 -16.18 2.12 -11.87
C LYS A 66 -15.45 0.84 -11.44
N THR A 67 -16.10 -0.32 -11.50
CA THR A 67 -15.53 -1.59 -11.05
C THR A 67 -14.54 -2.10 -12.10
N HIS A 68 -13.26 -2.21 -11.75
CA HIS A 68 -12.20 -2.67 -12.67
C HIS A 68 -12.02 -4.19 -12.68
N PHE A 69 -12.24 -4.86 -11.55
CA PHE A 69 -12.12 -6.30 -11.40
C PHE A 69 -13.00 -6.79 -10.25
N ILE A 70 -13.31 -8.08 -10.26
CA ILE A 70 -14.02 -8.77 -9.19
C ILE A 70 -13.24 -10.02 -8.80
N TRP A 71 -13.35 -10.40 -7.53
CA TRP A 71 -12.83 -11.67 -7.05
C TRP A 71 -13.95 -12.71 -7.03
N TYR A 72 -13.65 -13.90 -7.54
CA TYR A 72 -14.57 -15.03 -7.49
C TYR A 72 -13.86 -16.27 -6.95
N PRO A 73 -14.36 -16.90 -5.86
CA PRO A 73 -15.50 -16.49 -5.02
C PRO A 73 -15.29 -15.11 -4.36
N LYS A 74 -16.36 -14.46 -3.90
CA LYS A 74 -16.26 -13.13 -3.28
C LYS A 74 -15.32 -13.18 -2.06
N VAL A 75 -14.20 -12.46 -2.13
CA VAL A 75 -13.22 -12.38 -1.04
C VAL A 75 -13.54 -11.19 -0.14
N ASN A 76 -13.38 -11.38 1.18
CA ASN A 76 -13.39 -10.29 2.14
C ASN A 76 -12.03 -9.60 2.10
N ILE A 77 -11.97 -8.44 1.45
CA ILE A 77 -10.76 -7.63 1.41
C ILE A 77 -10.53 -7.11 2.83
N VAL A 78 -9.41 -7.50 3.44
CA VAL A 78 -9.05 -7.05 4.78
C VAL A 78 -8.57 -5.61 4.67
N GLU A 79 -9.33 -4.67 5.21
CA GLU A 79 -8.91 -3.28 5.28
C GLU A 79 -7.68 -3.18 6.20
N CYS A 80 -6.56 -2.70 5.67
CA CYS A 80 -5.31 -2.56 6.41
C CYS A 80 -5.34 -1.45 7.47
N MET A 81 -6.39 -0.62 7.51
CA MET A 81 -6.50 0.54 8.40
C MET A 81 -6.58 0.18 9.89
N ASN A 82 -7.06 -1.01 10.25
CA ASN A 82 -7.28 -1.42 11.65
C ASN A 82 -6.20 -2.34 12.22
N LYS A 83 -5.02 -2.43 11.60
CA LYS A 83 -3.90 -3.22 12.10
C LYS A 83 -3.02 -2.35 13.00
N GLU A 84 -3.22 -2.43 14.31
CA GLU A 84 -2.35 -1.78 15.30
C GLU A 84 -1.07 -2.59 15.53
N TYR A 85 0.00 -1.88 15.88
CA TYR A 85 1.26 -2.50 16.30
C TYR A 85 1.07 -3.19 17.67
N ILE A 86 1.23 -4.52 17.70
CA ILE A 86 1.21 -5.30 18.95
C ILE A 86 2.65 -5.68 19.30
N ASP A 87 3.21 -5.03 20.32
CA ASP A 87 4.51 -5.40 20.86
C ASP A 87 4.41 -6.71 21.68
N ILE A 88 5.16 -7.73 21.27
CA ILE A 88 5.21 -9.06 21.89
C ILE A 88 5.77 -8.98 23.32
N LYS A 89 6.55 -7.93 23.66
CA LYS A 89 7.21 -7.78 24.97
C LYS A 89 6.28 -7.39 26.13
N LYS A 90 5.00 -7.05 25.90
CA LYS A 90 4.07 -6.63 26.97
C LYS A 90 3.30 -7.75 27.68
N ARG A 91 3.53 -9.02 27.35
CA ARG A 91 2.82 -10.15 28.00
C ARG A 91 3.70 -10.87 29.02
N GLY A 92 4.08 -10.13 30.06
CA GLY A 92 4.73 -10.65 31.25
C GLY A 92 4.17 -9.94 32.49
N ARG A 93 3.03 -10.43 32.99
CA ARG A 93 2.59 -10.27 34.37
C ARG A 93 2.36 -11.66 34.94
#